data_AF-A0A4P8GCW7-F1
#
_entry.id   AF-A0A4P8GCW7-F1
#
_cell.length_a   1.000
_cell.length_b   1.000
_cell.length_c   1.000
_cell.angle_alpha   90.00
_cell.angle_beta   90.00
_cell.angle_gamma   90.00
#
_symmetry.space_group_name_H-M   'P 1'
#
loop_
_entity.id
_entity.type
_entity.pdbx_description
1 polymer ?
#
loop_
_entity_poly.entity_id
_entity_poly.type
_entity_poly.pdbx_seq_one_letter_code
_entity_poly.pdbx_strand_id
1 'polypeptide(L)'
;MGLPITRKEISNWHIKTSQYYLESLYNLLREKLLEQALLHADETSYRVLESDSQLTYYWTFLSGKSEKQGITLYHHDQCRSGSVVQEFLGDYSAL
;
A
#
# COMPACT_ATOMS: atom_id res chain seq x y z
N MET A 1 -35.70 14.13 -4.88
CA MET A 1 -35.65 12.73 -4.41
C MET A 1 -34.24 12.20 -4.63
N GLY A 2 -33.63 11.59 -3.62
CA GLY A 2 -32.26 11.07 -3.72
C GLY A 2 -32.22 9.72 -4.43
N LEU A 3 -31.07 9.38 -5.00
CA LEU A 3 -30.83 8.04 -5.53
C LEU A 3 -30.84 7.02 -4.38
N PRO A 4 -31.47 5.84 -4.52
CA PRO A 4 -31.57 4.83 -3.47
C PRO A 4 -30.25 4.06 -3.31
N ILE A 5 -29.14 4.77 -3.04
CA ILE A 5 -27.80 4.19 -2.91
C ILE A 5 -27.52 3.95 -1.42
N THR A 6 -27.25 2.70 -1.09
CA THR A 6 -26.87 2.24 0.25
C THR A 6 -25.38 2.46 0.52
N ARG A 7 -24.99 2.52 1.80
CA ARG A 7 -23.56 2.55 2.17
C ARG A 7 -22.76 1.38 1.62
N LYS A 8 -23.37 0.18 1.57
CA LYS A 8 -22.75 -1.03 1.03
C LYS A 8 -22.39 -0.87 -0.45
N GLU A 9 -23.28 -0.25 -1.23
CA GLU A 9 -23.03 0.00 -2.65
C GLU A 9 -21.87 0.98 -2.85
N ILE A 10 -21.82 2.05 -2.07
CA ILE A 10 -20.72 3.03 -2.12
C ILE A 10 -19.37 2.35 -1.78
N SER A 11 -19.31 1.58 -0.69
CA SER A 11 -18.10 0.84 -0.31
C SER A 11 -17.65 -0.13 -1.40
N ASN A 12 -18.59 -0.87 -1.99
CA ASN A 12 -18.29 -1.80 -3.09
C ASN A 12 -17.75 -1.07 -4.32
N TRP A 13 -18.26 0.12 -4.64
CA TRP A 13 -17.76 0.91 -5.76
C TRP A 13 -16.34 1.42 -5.52
N HIS A 14 -16.02 1.87 -4.30
CA HIS A 14 -14.64 2.25 -3.96
C HIS A 14 -13.67 1.07 -4.11
N ILE A 15 -14.03 -0.11 -3.58
CA ILE A 15 -13.20 -1.33 -3.71
C ILE A 15 -12.98 -1.68 -5.18
N LYS A 16 -14.05 -1.73 -5.98
CA LYS A 16 -13.95 -2.04 -7.42
C LYS A 16 -13.14 -1.00 -8.18
N THR A 17 -13.30 0.28 -7.88
CA THR A 17 -12.54 1.36 -8.53
C THR A 17 -11.05 1.22 -8.21
N SER A 18 -10.72 0.91 -6.96
CA SER A 18 -9.35 0.65 -6.53
C SER A 18 -8.74 -0.52 -7.30
N GLN A 19 -9.45 -1.65 -7.36
CA GLN A 19 -8.98 -2.86 -8.06
C GLN A 19 -8.85 -2.65 -9.58
N TYR A 20 -9.83 -2.02 -10.21
CA TYR A 20 -9.88 -1.92 -11.67
C TYR A 20 -8.94 -0.86 -12.25
N TYR A 21 -8.70 0.23 -11.51
CA TYR A 21 -8.01 1.40 -12.07
C TYR A 21 -6.78 1.83 -11.26
N LEU A 22 -6.78 1.62 -9.94
CA LEU A 22 -5.69 2.10 -9.09
C LEU A 22 -4.62 1.04 -8.85
N GLU A 23 -4.94 -0.24 -8.97
CA GLU A 23 -3.95 -1.32 -8.79
C GLU A 23 -2.80 -1.22 -9.80
N SER A 24 -3.10 -0.99 -11.08
CA SER A 24 -2.06 -0.80 -12.10
C SER A 24 -1.22 0.45 -11.84
N LEU A 25 -1.83 1.53 -11.35
CA LEU A 25 -1.11 2.74 -10.95
C LEU A 25 -0.22 2.49 -9.74
N TYR A 26 -0.71 1.75 -8.75
CA TYR A 26 0.06 1.36 -7.57
C TYR A 26 1.30 0.56 -7.97
N ASN A 27 1.15 -0.43 -8.86
CA ASN A 27 2.26 -1.24 -9.36
C ASN A 27 3.29 -0.39 -10.11
N LEU A 28 2.85 0.52 -10.97
CA LEU A 28 3.74 1.45 -11.66
C LEU A 28 4.49 2.38 -10.68
N LEU A 29 3.81 2.90 -9.66
CA LEU A 29 4.45 3.71 -8.63
C LEU A 29 5.45 2.90 -7.80
N ARG A 30 5.18 1.62 -7.55
CA ARG A 30 6.13 0.71 -6.90
C ARG A 30 7.38 0.54 -7.76
N GLU A 31 7.22 0.25 -9.06
CA GLU A 31 8.37 0.16 -9.98
C GLU A 31 9.21 1.44 -9.96
N LYS A 32 8.55 2.61 -10.03
CA LYS A 32 9.23 3.92 -9.99
C LYS A 32 9.90 4.22 -8.65
N LEU A 33 9.33 3.75 -7.54
CA LEU A 33 9.94 3.88 -6.22
C LEU A 33 11.21 3.01 -6.12
N LEU A 34 11.18 1.79 -6.67
CA LEU A 34 12.32 0.87 -6.65
C LEU A 34 13.46 1.28 -7.61
N GLU A 35 13.21 2.20 -8.54
CA GLU A 35 14.26 2.83 -9.37
C GLU A 35 15.07 3.90 -8.59
N GLN A 36 14.61 4.33 -7.41
CA GLN A 36 15.29 5.36 -6.63
C GLN A 36 16.51 4.79 -5.91
N ALA A 37 17.55 5.61 -5.72
CA ALA A 37 18.78 5.17 -5.05
C ALA A 37 18.59 4.86 -3.56
N LEU A 38 17.64 5.56 -2.93
CA LEU A 38 17.29 5.40 -1.52
C LEU A 38 15.77 5.53 -1.34
N LEU A 39 15.22 4.63 -0.53
CA LEU A 39 13.85 4.70 -0.02
C LEU A 39 13.83 4.41 1.47
N HIS A 40 12.76 4.78 2.14
CA HIS A 40 12.50 4.45 3.53
C HIS A 40 11.31 3.49 3.63
N ALA A 41 11.37 2.59 4.61
CA ALA A 41 10.29 1.69 4.97
C ALA A 41 10.00 1.83 6.47
N ASP A 42 8.73 1.94 6.82
CA ASP A 42 8.26 1.97 8.21
C ASP A 42 7.02 1.07 8.35
N GLU A 43 6.79 0.53 9.54
CA GLU A 43 5.63 -0.33 9.85
C GLU A 43 4.82 0.28 10.98
N THR A 44 3.50 0.29 10.82
CA THR A 44 2.56 0.68 11.87
C THR A 44 1.49 -0.40 12.08
N SER A 45 1.41 -0.91 13.31
CA SER A 45 0.41 -1.88 13.71
C SER A 45 -0.96 -1.22 13.90
N TYR A 46 -2.02 -1.90 13.48
CA TYR A 46 -3.40 -1.51 13.71
C TYR A 46 -4.29 -2.75 13.86
N ARG A 47 -5.59 -2.54 14.13
CA ARG A 47 -6.56 -3.63 14.27
C ARG A 47 -7.66 -3.52 13.22
N VAL A 48 -7.79 -4.53 12.37
CA VAL A 48 -8.97 -4.73 11.52
C VAL A 48 -10.08 -5.38 12.35
N LEU A 49 -11.30 -4.84 12.28
CA LEU A 49 -12.41 -5.29 13.13
C LEU A 49 -12.83 -6.75 12.88
N GLU A 50 -12.69 -7.22 11.64
CA GLU A 50 -13.10 -8.56 11.19
C GLU A 50 -11.91 -9.47 10.83
N SER A 51 -10.69 -9.19 11.30
CA SER A 51 -9.55 -10.11 11.07
C SER A 51 -9.42 -11.16 12.16
N ASP A 52 -9.01 -12.36 11.78
CA ASP A 52 -8.67 -13.45 12.71
C ASP A 52 -7.42 -13.13 13.56
N SER A 53 -6.56 -12.24 13.07
CA SER A 53 -5.38 -11.74 13.78
C SER A 53 -5.73 -10.57 14.70
N GLN A 54 -5.14 -10.55 15.90
CA GLN A 54 -5.33 -9.44 16.87
C GLN A 54 -4.66 -8.13 16.42
N LEU A 55 -3.58 -8.25 15.62
CA LEU A 55 -2.86 -7.13 15.02
C LEU A 55 -2.66 -7.40 13.53
N THR A 56 -2.79 -6.34 12.76
CA THR A 56 -2.45 -6.23 11.34
C THR A 56 -1.50 -5.06 11.14
N TYR A 57 -0.86 -4.97 9.99
CA TYR A 57 0.25 -4.06 9.78
C TYR A 57 0.10 -3.29 8.48
N TYR A 58 0.34 -1.98 8.52
CA TYR A 58 0.59 -1.19 7.32
C TYR A 58 2.09 -0.92 7.22
N TRP A 59 2.68 -1.36 6.12
CA TRP A 59 4.00 -0.97 5.69
C TRP A 59 3.89 0.29 4.82
N THR A 60 4.68 1.30 5.16
CA THR A 60 4.79 2.52 4.38
C THR A 60 6.16 2.55 3.72
N PHE A 61 6.17 2.54 2.38
CA PHE A 61 7.39 2.70 1.58
C PHE A 61 7.38 4.08 0.96
N LEU A 62 8.41 4.88 1.21
CA LEU A 62 8.47 6.25 0.74
C LEU A 62 9.81 6.61 0.10
N SER A 63 9.75 7.47 -0.90
CA SER A 63 10.91 8.09 -1.52
C SER A 63 11.71 8.93 -0.52
N GLY A 64 13.01 9.10 -0.78
CA GLY A 64 13.82 10.08 -0.06
C GLY A 64 13.27 11.51 -0.19
N LYS A 65 13.43 12.35 0.84
CA LYS A 65 12.90 13.73 0.86
C LYS A 65 13.40 14.62 -0.28
N SER A 66 14.59 14.33 -0.81
CA SER A 66 15.24 15.10 -1.87
C SER A 66 14.95 14.54 -3.28
N GLU A 67 14.18 13.46 -3.38
CA GLU A 67 13.84 12.85 -4.66
C GLU A 67 12.89 13.75 -5.45
N LYS A 68 13.10 13.81 -6.77
CA LYS A 68 12.25 14.62 -7.66
C LYS A 68 10.83 14.08 -7.76
N GLN A 69 10.67 12.78 -7.58
CA GLN A 69 9.39 12.08 -7.62
C GLN A 69 9.06 11.59 -6.20
N GLY A 70 8.23 12.36 -5.50
CA GLY A 70 7.71 11.99 -4.19
C GLY A 70 6.70 10.86 -4.32
N ILE A 71 7.03 9.68 -3.82
CA ILE A 71 6.17 8.50 -3.85
C ILE A 71 6.02 7.98 -2.43
N THR A 72 4.77 7.74 -2.01
CA THR A 72 4.43 7.08 -0.75
C THR A 72 3.44 5.96 -1.05
N LEU A 73 3.80 4.74 -0.69
CA LEU A 73 2.99 3.54 -0.90
C LEU A 73 2.67 2.92 0.45
N TYR A 74 1.40 2.56 0.62
CA TYR A 74 0.92 1.79 1.75
C TYR A 74 0.71 0.35 1.31
N HIS A 75 1.15 -0.59 2.13
CA HIS A 75 1.03 -2.02 1.88
C HIS A 75 0.52 -2.71 3.15
N HIS A 76 -0.66 -3.31 3.06
CA HIS A 76 -1.24 -4.03 4.19
C HIS A 76 -0.75 -5.47 4.21
N ASP A 77 -0.32 -5.94 5.38
CA ASP A 77 -0.04 -7.35 5.63
C ASP A 77 -0.53 -7.77 7.03
N GLN A 78 -0.83 -9.05 7.22
CA GLN A 78 -1.19 -9.60 8.52
C GLN A 78 0.02 -9.81 9.43
N CYS A 79 1.23 -9.78 8.87
CA CYS A 79 2.49 -10.05 9.53
C CYS A 79 3.43 -8.85 9.52
N ARG A 80 4.22 -8.72 10.60
CA ARG A 80 5.37 -7.80 10.68
C ARG A 80 6.69 -8.43 10.22
N SER A 81 6.61 -9.53 9.50
CA SER A 81 7.79 -10.31 9.12
C SER A 81 8.65 -9.53 8.12
N GLY A 82 9.97 -9.66 8.22
CA GLY A 82 10.89 -9.13 7.22
C GLY A 82 10.66 -9.70 5.82
N SER A 83 9.95 -10.83 5.70
CA SER A 83 9.51 -11.38 4.42
C SER A 83 8.60 -10.44 3.63
N VAL A 84 7.78 -9.62 4.31
CA VAL A 84 6.90 -8.65 3.64
C VAL A 84 7.73 -7.59 2.91
N VAL A 85 8.78 -7.11 3.59
CA VAL A 85 9.73 -6.15 3.00
C VAL A 85 10.51 -6.79 1.86
N GLN A 86 10.97 -8.04 2.03
CA GLN A 86 11.68 -8.77 0.97
C GLN A 86 10.82 -8.96 -0.27
N GLU A 87 9.55 -9.33 -0.12
CA GLU A 87 8.62 -9.49 -1.24
C GLU A 87 8.32 -8.15 -1.92
N PHE A 88 8.15 -7.08 -1.13
CA PHE A 88 7.92 -5.75 -1.68
C PHE A 88 9.13 -5.23 -2.45
N LEU A 89 10.33 -5.36 -1.89
CA LEU A 89 11.59 -4.85 -2.46
C LEU A 89 12.12 -5.72 -3.61
N GLY A 90 11.87 -7.03 -3.58
CA GLY A 90 12.40 -7.96 -4.59
C GLY A 90 13.93 -7.89 -4.67
N ASP A 91 14.45 -7.68 -5.89
CA ASP A 91 15.87 -7.57 -6.18
C ASP A 91 16.43 -6.14 -5.99
N TYR A 92 15.71 -5.27 -5.29
CA TYR A 92 16.16 -3.91 -5.00
C TYR A 92 17.53 -3.93 -4.29
N SER A 93 18.50 -3.29 -4.93
CA SER A 93 19.82 -3.05 -4.36
C SER A 93 20.00 -1.56 -4.17
N ALA A 94 20.04 -1.12 -2.92
CA ALA A 94 20.49 0.22 -2.59
C ALA A 94 21.97 0.39 -2.99
N LEU A 95 22.35 1.63 -3.33
CA LEU A 95 23.75 2.03 -3.54
C LEU A 95 24.54 2.08 -2.23
#